data_AF-A0A250FLY7-F1
#
_entry.id   AF-A0A250FLY7-F1
#
_cell.length_a   1.000
_cell.length_b   1.000
_cell.length_c   1.000
_cell.angle_alpha   90.00
_cell.angle_beta   90.00
_cell.angle_gamma   90.00
#
_symmetry.space_group_name_H-M   'P 1'
#
loop_
_entity.id
_entity.type
_entity.pdbx_description
1 polymer ?
#
loop_
_entity_poly.entity_id
_entity_poly.type
_entity_poly.pdbx_seq_one_letter_code
_entity_poly.pdbx_strand_id
1 'polypeptide(L)'
;MKHFLIPFLFISTAVFAQNTANKVERYKINPAINDEFKKPLLGKVKTMHTAHYFIEYNKYDTIKKELFDNNYTYGFDKEGREILFIEYDMHGNISSKYERRYNEKDSLTYLRKFIWGENFGTYIEEKSYFYNPLGLLQELKGYSLKESDPLFIYRELYKYNDKQQLLESHYYSNDTLTETTIYSYNNKGKLIKKLDYLKGKLDSEYKLEYDERGNLIKKDYHFTQFSISQKSITKYQYDDQNRLILATENIDGDENILIKNIYKDNLPIEIYEKNRSEDEIHIFYHYKENQLIEEEKYTRFFNGHYYSTTKEKIQYDEKCRIKKFYDYEEEKIVRTYTHYYDDKDRIIKTELLYSNNKKEYWTNSYDMTNNLIKTIYKNNKEADKDIYRYDKNNNLLSKIIYKGNKEVYKVLYTYDKNNNLLSKTTYKGNKAIEKTFYTYDKYQNIIKIEKQYNGTTDIYERTFTYYE
;
A
#
# COMPACT_ATOMS: atom_id res chain seq x y z
N MET A 1 -4.59 17.89 -22.61
CA MET A 1 -5.62 17.00 -22.06
C MET A 1 -4.97 15.69 -21.69
N LYS A 2 -4.94 15.39 -20.39
CA LYS A 2 -4.29 14.21 -19.82
C LYS A 2 -5.01 12.96 -20.32
N HIS A 3 -4.34 12.16 -21.15
CA HIS A 3 -4.79 10.80 -21.44
C HIS A 3 -4.54 9.97 -20.19
N PHE A 4 -5.57 9.81 -19.35
CA PHE A 4 -5.64 8.70 -18.43
C PHE A 4 -5.85 7.43 -19.27
N LEU A 5 -4.74 6.86 -19.75
CA LEU A 5 -4.71 5.46 -20.11
C LEU A 5 -4.77 4.70 -18.78
N ILE A 6 -5.91 4.06 -18.55
CA ILE A 6 -6.08 3.05 -17.52
C ILE A 6 -4.93 2.05 -17.66
N PRO A 7 -4.05 1.90 -16.65
CA PRO A 7 -3.00 0.91 -16.68
C PRO A 7 -3.64 -0.44 -16.33
N PHE A 8 -4.22 -1.12 -17.32
CA PHE A 8 -4.50 -2.54 -17.12
C PHE A 8 -3.18 -3.30 -17.12
N LEU A 9 -2.84 -3.79 -15.93
CA LEU A 9 -1.88 -4.83 -15.60
C LEU A 9 -1.47 -5.67 -16.81
N PHE A 10 -0.31 -5.38 -17.39
CA PHE A 10 0.49 -6.44 -17.96
C PHE A 10 1.15 -7.17 -16.80
N ILE A 11 0.53 -8.26 -16.36
CA ILE A 11 1.26 -9.31 -15.65
C ILE A 11 2.15 -9.95 -16.71
N SER A 12 3.27 -9.30 -17.04
CA SER A 12 4.41 -10.07 -17.53
C SER A 12 4.85 -10.90 -16.34
N THR A 13 4.63 -12.20 -16.42
CA THR A 13 5.27 -13.17 -15.55
C THR A 13 6.78 -13.01 -15.73
N ALA A 14 7.36 -12.10 -14.94
CA ALA A 14 8.80 -12.02 -14.78
C ALA A 14 9.20 -13.32 -14.09
N VAL A 15 9.68 -14.27 -14.88
CA VAL A 15 10.37 -15.46 -14.40
C VAL A 15 11.68 -14.96 -13.76
N PHE A 16 11.61 -14.60 -12.48
CA PHE A 16 12.80 -14.35 -11.67
C PHE A 16 13.39 -15.71 -11.28
N ALA A 17 14.27 -16.24 -12.13
CA ALA A 17 15.14 -17.34 -11.75
C ALA A 17 16.49 -16.80 -11.23
N GLN A 18 16.80 -17.20 -9.99
CA GLN A 18 18.12 -17.40 -9.39
C GLN A 18 18.95 -16.17 -8.96
N ASN A 19 18.76 -15.78 -7.70
CA ASN A 19 19.86 -15.80 -6.72
C ASN A 19 19.29 -15.84 -5.28
N THR A 20 18.81 -17.01 -4.86
CA THR A 20 18.19 -17.24 -3.55
C THR A 20 19.18 -17.32 -2.38
N ALA A 21 20.49 -17.24 -2.62
CA ALA A 21 21.51 -17.41 -1.57
C ALA A 21 21.82 -16.14 -0.75
N ASN A 22 21.44 -14.94 -1.23
CA ASN A 22 21.81 -13.66 -0.59
C ASN A 22 20.64 -12.80 -0.09
N LYS A 23 19.40 -13.32 -0.16
CA LYS A 23 18.19 -12.61 0.26
C LYS A 23 18.00 -12.80 1.77
N VAL A 24 18.18 -11.74 2.56
CA VAL A 24 17.80 -11.75 3.98
C VAL A 24 16.47 -11.01 4.09
N GLU A 25 15.37 -11.74 4.22
CA GLU A 25 14.00 -11.18 4.34
C GLU A 25 13.74 -10.39 5.63
N ARG A 26 14.77 -10.16 6.47
CA ARG A 26 14.65 -9.53 7.78
C ARG A 26 14.80 -8.01 7.77
N TYR A 27 15.35 -7.41 6.71
CA TYR A 27 15.46 -5.95 6.59
C TYR A 27 14.08 -5.33 6.36
N LYS A 28 13.46 -4.84 7.42
CA LYS A 28 12.23 -4.04 7.35
C LYS A 28 12.61 -2.58 7.24
N ILE A 29 12.41 -2.01 6.04
CA ILE A 29 12.65 -0.59 5.76
C ILE A 29 11.29 0.04 5.45
N ASN A 30 11.08 1.28 5.88
CA ASN A 30 9.84 2.00 5.59
C ASN A 30 9.65 2.18 4.07
N PRO A 31 8.63 1.56 3.43
CA PRO A 31 8.43 1.66 1.99
C PRO A 31 8.17 3.10 1.52
N ALA A 32 7.54 3.94 2.37
CA ALA A 32 7.20 5.31 2.02
C ALA A 32 8.44 6.20 1.81
N ILE A 33 9.51 5.94 2.57
CA ILE A 33 10.79 6.67 2.48
C ILE A 33 11.76 5.97 1.49
N ASN A 34 11.37 4.80 0.98
CA ASN A 34 12.21 3.93 0.16
C ASN A 34 11.64 3.68 -1.25
N ASP A 35 10.76 4.55 -1.76
CA ASP A 35 10.04 4.29 -3.00
C ASP A 35 10.98 4.10 -4.22
N GLU A 36 12.15 4.74 -4.23
CA GLU A 36 13.10 4.60 -5.35
C GLU A 36 13.93 3.29 -5.31
N PHE A 37 14.07 2.66 -4.14
CA PHE A 37 14.81 1.40 -4.00
C PHE A 37 13.88 0.26 -3.57
N LYS A 38 13.00 -0.13 -4.49
CA LYS A 38 11.96 -1.18 -4.29
C LYS A 38 12.50 -2.60 -4.08
N LYS A 39 13.79 -2.83 -4.34
CA LYS A 39 14.42 -4.15 -4.15
C LYS A 39 14.80 -4.35 -2.68
N PRO A 40 14.59 -5.56 -2.11
CA PRO A 40 15.11 -5.91 -0.79
C PRO A 40 16.63 -5.75 -0.72
N LEU A 41 17.15 -5.47 0.47
CA LEU A 41 18.60 -5.44 0.70
C LEU A 41 19.18 -6.86 0.67
N LEU A 42 20.36 -6.98 0.07
CA LEU A 42 21.11 -8.22 -0.11
C LEU A 42 22.41 -8.21 0.69
N GLY A 43 22.84 -9.38 1.16
CA GLY A 43 24.02 -9.53 2.02
C GLY A 43 23.76 -9.21 3.49
N LYS A 44 24.77 -9.37 4.34
CA LYS A 44 24.72 -9.07 5.78
C LYS A 44 25.03 -7.59 6.03
N VAL A 45 24.11 -6.71 5.67
CA VAL A 45 24.21 -5.26 5.85
C VAL A 45 24.29 -4.93 7.34
N LYS A 46 25.29 -4.15 7.71
CA LYS A 46 25.48 -3.60 9.06
C LYS A 46 24.93 -2.19 9.15
N THR A 47 25.22 -1.33 8.17
CA THR A 47 24.63 0.01 8.06
C THR A 47 24.29 0.33 6.62
N MET A 48 23.25 1.14 6.44
CA MET A 48 22.86 1.73 5.17
C MET A 48 22.53 3.20 5.41
N HIS A 49 23.28 4.11 4.80
CA HIS A 49 22.91 5.52 4.73
C HIS A 49 22.32 5.81 3.35
N THR A 50 21.20 6.52 3.30
CA THR A 50 20.53 6.93 2.05
C THR A 50 20.42 8.44 2.04
N ALA A 51 20.87 9.06 0.95
CA ALA A 51 20.73 10.49 0.71
C ALA A 51 20.08 10.71 -0.67
N HIS A 52 19.04 11.51 -0.70
CA HIS A 52 18.43 12.03 -1.92
C HIS A 52 18.64 13.54 -1.95
N TYR A 53 19.33 14.00 -2.98
CA TYR A 53 19.62 15.41 -3.19
C TYR A 53 19.62 15.75 -4.67
N PHE A 54 19.29 16.99 -4.97
CA PHE A 54 19.44 17.55 -6.30
C PHE A 54 20.55 18.61 -6.29
N ILE A 55 21.20 18.78 -7.44
CA ILE A 55 22.26 19.78 -7.62
C ILE A 55 21.70 20.88 -8.52
N GLU A 56 21.53 22.08 -7.96
CA GLU A 56 21.26 23.29 -8.74
C GLU A 56 22.56 24.02 -9.07
N TYR A 57 22.70 24.38 -10.34
CA TYR A 57 23.75 25.29 -10.83
C TYR A 57 23.15 26.69 -10.99
N ASN A 58 23.80 27.70 -10.44
CA ASN A 58 23.38 29.09 -10.65
C ASN A 58 23.67 29.55 -12.10
N LYS A 59 23.14 30.72 -12.50
CA LYS A 59 23.30 31.33 -13.84
C LYS A 59 24.76 31.48 -14.33
N TYR A 60 25.74 31.33 -13.43
CA TYR A 60 27.16 31.47 -13.70
C TYR A 60 27.94 30.16 -13.47
N ASP A 61 27.28 29.00 -13.38
CA ASP A 61 27.90 27.67 -13.14
C ASP A 61 28.82 27.60 -11.90
N THR A 62 28.63 28.48 -10.91
CA THR A 62 29.63 28.75 -9.85
C THR A 62 29.24 28.24 -8.46
N ILE A 63 27.96 27.92 -8.21
CA ILE A 63 27.50 27.48 -6.89
C ILE A 63 26.71 26.19 -7.03
N LYS A 64 27.17 25.13 -6.34
CA LYS A 64 26.42 23.91 -6.08
C LYS A 64 25.61 24.11 -4.80
N LYS A 65 24.29 24.04 -4.88
CA LYS A 65 23.45 23.90 -3.68
C LYS A 65 22.94 22.46 -3.65
N GLU A 66 23.41 21.68 -2.68
CA GLU A 66 22.87 20.36 -2.38
C GLU A 66 21.72 20.56 -1.39
N LEU A 67 20.51 20.23 -1.81
CA LEU A 67 19.32 20.25 -0.97
C LEU A 67 18.86 18.81 -0.80
N PHE A 68 18.77 18.36 0.46
CA PHE A 68 18.34 17.01 0.76
C PHE A 68 16.83 16.94 0.91
N ASP A 69 16.20 16.11 0.09
CA ASP A 69 14.77 15.81 0.19
C ASP A 69 14.51 14.64 1.14
N ASN A 70 15.45 13.69 1.20
CA ASN A 70 15.42 12.57 2.14
C ASN A 70 16.85 12.22 2.54
N ASN A 71 17.12 12.14 3.83
CA ASN A 71 18.42 11.75 4.34
C ASN A 71 18.23 10.93 5.62
N TYR A 72 18.71 9.68 5.63
CA TYR A 72 18.56 8.78 6.77
C TYR A 72 19.61 7.66 6.81
N THR A 73 19.84 7.12 8.01
CA THR A 73 20.72 5.98 8.26
C THR A 73 19.96 4.87 8.97
N TYR A 74 20.00 3.66 8.42
CA TYR A 74 19.65 2.43 9.11
C TYR A 74 20.91 1.73 9.62
N GLY A 75 20.83 1.16 10.82
CA GLY A 75 21.78 0.19 11.35
C GLY A 75 21.06 -1.10 11.69
N PHE A 76 21.69 -2.23 11.34
CA PHE A 76 21.15 -3.56 11.55
C PHE A 76 22.11 -4.40 12.38
N ASP A 77 21.57 -5.37 13.11
CA ASP A 77 22.39 -6.43 13.70
C ASP A 77 22.74 -7.54 12.69
N LYS A 78 23.47 -8.58 13.14
CA LYS A 78 23.93 -9.68 12.28
C LYS A 78 22.78 -10.50 11.69
N GLU A 79 21.65 -10.47 12.37
CA GLU A 79 20.41 -11.11 11.99
C GLU A 79 19.56 -10.25 11.04
N GLY A 80 19.96 -8.99 10.78
CA GLY A 80 19.28 -8.06 9.89
C GLY A 80 18.13 -7.28 10.54
N ARG A 81 18.03 -7.28 11.88
CA ARG A 81 17.02 -6.51 12.63
C ARG A 81 17.47 -5.07 12.78
N GLU A 82 16.55 -4.12 12.64
CA GLU A 82 16.83 -2.69 12.78
C GLU A 82 17.16 -2.31 14.22
N ILE A 83 18.42 -2.02 14.51
CA ILE A 83 18.89 -1.60 15.83
C ILE A 83 19.11 -0.08 15.93
N LEU A 84 19.16 0.60 14.80
CA LEU A 84 19.38 2.04 14.71
C LEU A 84 18.63 2.61 13.52
N PHE A 85 17.97 3.74 13.72
CA PHE A 85 17.47 4.58 12.64
C PHE A 85 17.75 6.05 12.97
N ILE A 86 18.32 6.78 12.02
CA ILE A 86 18.62 8.21 12.14
C ILE A 86 17.99 8.89 10.94
N GLU A 87 17.27 9.97 11.19
CA GLU A 87 16.75 10.86 10.17
C GLU A 87 17.46 12.21 10.28
N TYR A 88 17.71 12.83 9.14
CA TYR A 88 18.38 14.13 9.08
C TYR A 88 17.43 15.16 8.48
N ASP A 89 17.60 16.42 8.89
CA ASP A 89 16.94 17.56 8.28
C ASP A 89 17.53 17.91 6.90
N MET A 90 16.95 18.92 6.25
CA MET A 90 17.42 19.43 4.95
C MET A 90 18.85 20.01 4.96
N HIS A 91 19.42 20.26 6.14
CA HIS A 91 20.77 20.77 6.35
C HIS A 91 21.77 19.66 6.73
N GLY A 92 21.31 18.42 6.87
CA GLY A 92 22.11 17.27 7.28
C GLY A 92 22.32 17.17 8.79
N ASN A 93 21.61 17.95 9.62
CA ASN A 93 21.62 17.75 11.07
C ASN A 93 20.66 16.62 11.44
N ILE A 94 20.92 15.92 12.54
CA ILE A 94 20.04 14.83 13.00
C ILE A 94 18.72 15.43 13.49
N SER A 95 17.60 15.08 12.85
CA SER A 95 16.24 15.46 13.25
C SER A 95 15.61 14.43 14.18
N SER A 96 15.93 13.15 13.99
CA SER A 96 15.49 12.09 14.90
C SER A 96 16.46 10.91 14.95
N LYS A 97 16.47 10.20 16.08
CA LYS A 97 17.28 8.99 16.30
C LYS A 97 16.50 7.96 17.10
N TYR A 98 16.54 6.72 16.65
CA TYR A 98 15.90 5.57 17.27
C TYR A 98 16.93 4.49 17.51
N GLU A 99 17.03 3.99 18.72
CA GLU A 99 17.89 2.87 19.10
C GLU A 99 17.01 1.72 19.61
N ARG A 100 17.27 0.50 19.15
CA ARG A 100 16.47 -0.67 19.47
C ARG A 100 17.34 -1.83 19.89
N ARG A 101 16.81 -2.66 20.80
CA ARG A 101 17.42 -3.95 21.18
C ARG A 101 16.36 -5.04 21.18
N TYR A 102 16.78 -6.25 20.86
CA TYR A 102 15.90 -7.41 20.75
C TYR A 102 16.42 -8.55 21.62
N ASN A 103 15.52 -9.43 22.06
CA ASN A 103 15.90 -10.71 22.64
C ASN A 103 16.15 -11.76 21.55
N GLU A 104 16.48 -12.98 21.96
CA GLU A 104 16.74 -14.11 21.06
C GLU A 104 15.50 -14.57 20.27
N LYS A 105 14.29 -14.24 20.73
CA LYS A 105 13.01 -14.55 20.07
C LYS A 105 12.54 -13.41 19.15
N ASP A 106 13.45 -12.53 18.73
CA ASP A 106 13.17 -11.36 17.87
C ASP A 106 12.14 -10.37 18.44
N SER A 107 11.92 -10.35 19.77
CA SER A 107 11.03 -9.40 20.43
C SER A 107 11.79 -8.17 20.91
N LEU A 108 11.23 -6.97 20.70
CA LEU A 108 11.83 -5.69 21.09
C LEU A 108 11.91 -5.57 22.61
N THR A 109 13.10 -5.44 23.18
CA THR A 109 13.31 -5.31 24.64
C THR A 109 13.59 -3.89 25.09
N TYR A 110 14.04 -3.04 24.17
CA TYR A 110 14.37 -1.65 24.45
C TYR A 110 14.15 -0.78 23.22
N LEU A 111 13.58 0.39 23.43
CA LEU A 111 13.46 1.46 22.44
C LEU A 111 13.87 2.77 23.09
N ARG A 112 14.78 3.50 22.44
CA ARG A 112 15.11 4.88 22.79
C ARG A 112 14.90 5.76 21.57
N LYS A 113 14.22 6.88 21.75
CA LYS A 113 13.85 7.83 20.71
C LYS A 113 14.32 9.21 21.12
N PHE A 114 14.96 9.90 20.18
CA PHE A 114 15.28 11.31 20.25
C PHE A 114 14.62 12.01 19.06
N ILE A 115 13.98 13.14 19.31
CA ILE A 115 13.48 14.03 18.27
C ILE A 115 13.95 15.44 18.61
N TRP A 116 14.54 16.11 17.63
CA TRP A 116 14.91 17.51 17.70
C TRP A 116 13.94 18.30 16.83
N GLY A 117 13.14 19.16 17.45
CA GLY A 117 12.18 20.01 16.75
C GLY A 117 12.42 21.48 17.05
N GLU A 118 12.41 22.33 16.03
CA GLU A 118 12.63 23.77 16.18
C GLU A 118 11.63 24.43 17.15
N ASN A 119 10.38 23.96 17.18
CA ASN A 119 9.30 24.54 17.98
C ASN A 119 9.18 23.97 19.40
N PHE A 120 9.82 22.83 19.69
CA PHE A 120 9.63 22.14 20.96
C PHE A 120 10.92 21.63 21.60
N GLY A 121 12.07 21.96 21.01
CA GLY A 121 13.38 21.57 21.50
C GLY A 121 13.62 20.08 21.38
N THR A 122 14.24 19.50 22.41
CA THR A 122 14.54 18.06 22.45
C THR A 122 13.41 17.27 23.10
N TYR A 123 12.97 16.21 22.42
CA TYR A 123 12.10 15.17 22.96
C TYR A 123 12.85 13.85 23.08
N ILE A 124 12.81 13.24 24.26
CA ILE A 124 13.42 11.95 24.56
C ILE A 124 12.33 11.01 25.04
N GLU A 125 12.32 9.79 24.52
CA GLU A 125 11.45 8.72 25.02
C GLU A 125 12.25 7.43 25.13
N GLU A 126 12.14 6.76 26.27
CA GLU A 126 12.76 5.45 26.50
C GLU A 126 11.71 4.45 26.96
N LYS A 127 11.76 3.24 26.40
CA LYS A 127 10.86 2.14 26.70
C LYS A 127 11.67 0.87 26.91
N SER A 128 11.36 0.15 27.98
CA SER A 128 11.86 -1.19 28.26
C SER A 128 10.67 -2.15 28.28
N TYR A 129 10.84 -3.28 27.62
CA TYR A 129 9.79 -4.29 27.41
C TYR A 129 10.21 -5.60 28.05
N PHE A 130 9.34 -6.15 28.89
CA PHE A 130 9.58 -7.37 29.64
C PHE A 130 8.54 -8.40 29.25
N TYR A 131 9.02 -9.59 28.86
CA TYR A 131 8.18 -10.67 28.36
C TYR A 131 8.18 -11.83 29.35
N ASN A 132 7.06 -12.54 29.42
CA ASN A 132 6.99 -13.81 30.13
C ASN A 132 7.76 -14.92 29.37
N PRO A 133 7.98 -16.10 29.96
CA PRO A 133 8.71 -17.20 29.30
C PRO A 133 8.09 -17.67 27.96
N LEU A 134 6.78 -17.46 27.78
CA LEU A 134 6.05 -17.77 26.55
C LEU A 134 6.27 -16.72 25.44
N GLY A 135 6.87 -15.57 25.76
CA GLY A 135 7.12 -14.47 24.81
C GLY A 135 6.01 -13.42 24.72
N LEU A 136 5.05 -13.41 25.66
CA LEU A 136 4.01 -12.40 25.75
C LEU A 136 4.49 -11.21 26.59
N LEU A 137 4.18 -9.98 26.16
CA LEU A 137 4.56 -8.76 26.88
C LEU A 137 3.87 -8.74 28.24
N GLN A 138 4.62 -8.76 29.33
CA GLN A 138 4.10 -8.75 30.70
C GLN A 138 4.14 -7.35 31.31
N GLU A 139 5.16 -6.57 30.94
CA GLU A 139 5.38 -5.24 31.48
C GLU A 139 6.10 -4.35 30.46
N LEU A 140 5.66 -3.10 30.37
CA LEU A 140 6.34 -2.03 29.65
C LEU A 140 6.62 -0.91 30.66
N LYS A 141 7.86 -0.44 30.72
CA LYS A 141 8.23 0.76 31.49
C LYS A 141 8.77 1.78 30.53
N GLY A 142 8.37 3.04 30.69
CA GLY A 142 8.97 4.10 29.91
C GLY A 142 8.92 5.44 30.60
N TYR A 143 9.64 6.36 30.01
CA TYR A 143 9.49 7.77 30.32
C TYR A 143 9.61 8.58 29.04
N SER A 144 9.04 9.77 29.07
CA SER A 144 9.27 10.79 28.07
C SER A 144 9.66 12.11 28.74
N LEU A 145 10.53 12.86 28.06
CA LEU A 145 11.00 14.17 28.47
C LEU A 145 10.91 15.09 27.26
N LYS A 146 10.32 16.26 27.46
CA LYS A 146 10.31 17.35 26.51
C LYS A 146 10.89 18.56 27.23
N GLU A 147 11.68 19.38 26.54
CA GLU A 147 12.49 20.45 27.16
C GLU A 147 11.69 21.41 28.06
N SER A 148 10.42 21.67 27.74
CA SER A 148 9.51 22.52 28.52
C SER A 148 8.68 21.79 29.58
N ASP A 149 8.68 20.46 29.60
CA ASP A 149 7.71 19.66 30.33
C ASP A 149 8.39 18.84 31.43
N PRO A 150 7.72 18.59 32.56
CA PRO A 150 8.24 17.68 33.57
C PRO A 150 8.41 16.26 33.00
N LEU A 151 9.37 15.52 33.56
CA LEU A 151 9.58 14.12 33.24
C LEU A 151 8.26 13.35 33.42
N PHE A 152 7.81 12.70 32.35
CA PHE A 152 6.62 11.87 32.35
C PHE A 152 7.01 10.41 32.41
N ILE A 153 6.73 9.73 33.51
CA ILE A 153 7.02 8.30 33.69
C ILE A 153 5.72 7.53 33.51
N TYR A 154 5.78 6.40 32.82
CA TYR A 154 4.64 5.53 32.67
C TYR A 154 5.02 4.06 32.70
N ARG A 155 4.05 3.23 33.10
CA ARG A 155 4.21 1.79 33.24
C ARG A 155 2.93 1.11 32.83
N GLU A 156 3.05 0.05 32.04
CA GLU A 156 1.95 -0.82 31.66
C GLU A 156 2.20 -2.23 32.16
N LEU A 157 1.16 -2.87 32.70
CA LEU A 157 1.18 -4.25 33.15
C LEU A 157 0.12 -5.05 32.41
N TYR A 158 0.47 -6.27 32.03
CA TYR A 158 -0.36 -7.15 31.23
C TYR A 158 -0.44 -8.53 31.87
N LYS A 159 -1.66 -9.06 31.99
CA LYS A 159 -1.94 -10.35 32.60
C LYS A 159 -2.69 -11.25 31.63
N TYR A 160 -2.29 -12.51 31.55
CA TYR A 160 -2.85 -13.47 30.60
C TYR A 160 -3.44 -14.68 31.33
N ASN A 161 -4.37 -15.37 30.68
CA ASN A 161 -4.82 -16.69 31.11
C ASN A 161 -3.90 -17.81 30.57
N ASP A 162 -4.16 -19.05 30.98
CA ASP A 162 -3.39 -20.23 30.54
C ASP A 162 -3.46 -20.48 29.02
N LYS A 163 -4.51 -19.96 28.35
CA LYS A 163 -4.66 -19.98 26.89
C LYS A 163 -3.94 -18.81 26.19
N GLN A 164 -3.10 -18.06 26.90
CA GLN A 164 -2.32 -16.92 26.38
C GLN A 164 -3.19 -15.73 25.92
N GLN A 165 -4.41 -15.60 26.43
CA GLN A 165 -5.32 -14.51 26.12
C GLN A 165 -5.21 -13.42 27.19
N LEU A 166 -5.18 -12.15 26.78
CA LEU A 166 -5.04 -11.00 27.68
C LEU A 166 -6.29 -10.87 28.56
N LEU A 167 -6.14 -10.99 29.88
CA LEU A 167 -7.22 -10.82 30.85
C LEU A 167 -7.35 -9.37 31.31
N GLU A 168 -6.22 -8.72 31.60
CA GLU A 168 -6.19 -7.40 32.21
C GLU A 168 -4.98 -6.63 31.68
N SER A 169 -5.15 -5.32 31.48
CA SER A 169 -4.05 -4.38 31.30
C SER A 169 -4.23 -3.16 32.19
N HIS A 170 -3.14 -2.68 32.78
CA HIS A 170 -3.14 -1.51 33.66
C HIS A 170 -2.13 -0.49 33.16
N TYR A 171 -2.53 0.78 33.09
CA TYR A 171 -1.67 1.90 32.74
C TYR A 171 -1.47 2.80 33.96
N TYR A 172 -0.22 3.02 34.32
CA TYR A 172 0.21 3.90 35.40
C TYR A 172 0.92 5.11 34.80
N SER A 173 0.56 6.30 35.26
CA SER A 173 1.31 7.54 35.00
C SER A 173 1.87 8.05 36.32
N ASN A 174 3.18 8.27 36.39
CA ASN A 174 3.90 8.68 37.60
C ASN A 174 3.48 7.84 38.82
N ASP A 175 3.53 6.51 38.65
CA ASP A 175 3.12 5.49 39.62
C ASP A 175 1.64 5.51 40.05
N THR A 176 0.82 6.37 39.44
CA THR A 176 -0.63 6.45 39.69
C THR A 176 -1.39 5.65 38.64
N LEU A 177 -2.15 4.65 39.08
CA LEU A 177 -3.03 3.87 38.20
C LEU A 177 -4.07 4.80 37.54
N THR A 178 -3.94 4.97 36.22
CA THR A 178 -4.79 5.88 35.45
C THR A 178 -5.80 5.11 34.62
N GLU A 179 -5.43 3.98 34.02
CA GLU A 179 -6.36 3.17 33.24
C GLU A 179 -6.30 1.70 33.63
N THR A 180 -7.43 1.02 33.55
CA THR A 180 -7.52 -0.43 33.69
C THR A 180 -8.48 -0.97 32.65
N THR A 181 -8.03 -1.94 31.88
CA THR A 181 -8.88 -2.66 30.93
C THR A 181 -9.00 -4.11 31.36
N ILE A 182 -10.22 -4.64 31.35
CA ILE A 182 -10.54 -6.03 31.69
C ILE A 182 -11.22 -6.69 30.50
N TYR A 183 -10.76 -7.88 30.15
CA TYR A 183 -11.26 -8.69 29.05
C TYR A 183 -11.88 -9.98 29.56
N SER A 184 -12.96 -10.43 28.93
CA SER A 184 -13.57 -11.72 29.21
C SER A 184 -13.84 -12.48 27.92
N TYR A 185 -13.62 -13.79 27.96
CA TYR A 185 -13.73 -14.67 26.79
C TYR A 185 -14.73 -15.80 27.06
N ASN A 186 -15.37 -16.29 26.00
CA ASN A 186 -16.15 -17.52 26.07
C ASN A 186 -15.24 -18.77 26.05
N ASN A 187 -15.84 -19.95 26.23
CA ASN A 187 -15.15 -21.24 26.19
C ASN A 187 -14.42 -21.52 24.86
N LYS A 188 -14.95 -21.03 23.74
CA LYS A 188 -14.36 -21.07 22.39
C LYS A 188 -13.20 -20.07 22.20
N GLY A 189 -12.89 -19.24 23.21
CA GLY A 189 -11.79 -18.29 23.19
C GLY A 189 -12.09 -16.95 22.50
N LYS A 190 -13.35 -16.64 22.20
CA LYS A 190 -13.75 -15.35 21.61
C LYS A 190 -14.06 -14.32 22.70
N LEU A 191 -13.66 -13.06 22.47
CA LEU A 191 -13.89 -11.94 23.39
C LEU A 191 -15.39 -11.68 23.51
N ILE A 192 -15.97 -11.75 24.70
CA ILE A 192 -17.39 -11.47 24.95
C ILE A 192 -17.62 -10.15 25.67
N LYS A 193 -16.58 -9.62 26.34
CA LYS A 193 -16.69 -8.40 27.13
C LYS A 193 -15.34 -7.69 27.23
N LYS A 194 -15.35 -6.36 27.11
CA LYS A 194 -14.23 -5.46 27.43
C LYS A 194 -14.75 -4.32 28.31
N LEU A 195 -14.08 -4.05 29.41
CA LEU A 195 -14.37 -2.94 30.30
C LEU A 195 -13.15 -2.04 30.37
N ASP A 196 -13.31 -0.76 30.08
CA ASP A 196 -12.25 0.24 30.21
C ASP A 196 -12.59 1.18 31.38
N TYR A 197 -11.68 1.30 32.33
CA TYR A 197 -11.80 2.16 33.49
C TYR A 197 -10.77 3.28 33.41
N LEU A 198 -11.21 4.52 33.60
CA LEU A 198 -10.35 5.70 33.72
C LEU A 198 -10.41 6.22 35.16
N LYS A 199 -9.25 6.28 35.82
CA LYS A 199 -9.07 6.71 37.22
C LYS A 199 -10.05 6.00 38.17
N GLY A 200 -10.22 4.68 37.97
CA GLY A 200 -11.09 3.82 38.77
C GLY A 200 -12.59 3.91 38.45
N LYS A 201 -13.01 4.77 37.51
CA LYS A 201 -14.41 4.87 37.06
C LYS A 201 -14.58 4.16 35.73
N LEU A 202 -15.69 3.46 35.54
CA LEU A 202 -16.00 2.84 34.24
C LEU A 202 -16.18 3.94 33.19
N ASP A 203 -15.36 3.90 32.15
CA ASP A 203 -15.32 4.87 31.05
C ASP A 203 -16.02 4.30 29.81
N SER A 204 -15.81 3.01 29.52
CA SER A 204 -16.56 2.32 28.48
C SER A 204 -16.75 0.82 28.73
N GLU A 205 -17.81 0.27 28.14
CA GLU A 205 -18.14 -1.14 28.15
C GLU A 205 -18.46 -1.61 26.73
N TYR A 206 -17.85 -2.72 26.32
CA TYR A 206 -18.16 -3.46 25.10
C TYR A 206 -18.65 -4.85 25.46
N LYS A 207 -19.76 -5.29 24.83
CA LYS A 207 -20.24 -6.68 24.89
C LYS A 207 -20.40 -7.22 23.49
N LEU A 208 -20.01 -8.47 23.31
CA LEU A 208 -20.00 -9.17 22.03
C LEU A 208 -20.72 -10.50 22.20
N GLU A 209 -21.67 -10.77 21.32
CA GLU A 209 -22.42 -12.02 21.28
C GLU A 209 -22.15 -12.73 19.95
N TYR A 210 -22.07 -14.05 20.00
CA TYR A 210 -21.75 -14.88 18.84
C TYR A 210 -22.80 -15.98 18.66
N ASP A 211 -23.03 -16.39 17.43
CA ASP A 211 -23.79 -17.61 17.14
C ASP A 211 -22.98 -18.88 17.39
N GLU A 212 -23.59 -20.05 17.16
CA GLU A 212 -22.93 -21.35 17.35
C GLU A 212 -21.78 -21.61 16.39
N ARG A 213 -21.85 -21.06 15.17
CA ARG A 213 -20.76 -21.10 14.16
C ARG A 213 -19.62 -20.14 14.54
N GLY A 214 -19.88 -19.23 15.48
CA GLY A 214 -18.96 -18.27 16.03
C GLY A 214 -18.95 -16.93 15.28
N ASN A 215 -19.94 -16.62 14.46
CA ASN A 215 -20.05 -15.30 13.86
C ASN A 215 -20.52 -14.28 14.90
N LEU A 216 -20.02 -13.05 14.82
CA LEU A 216 -20.47 -11.97 15.69
C LEU A 216 -21.89 -11.59 15.30
N ILE A 217 -22.87 -11.72 16.20
CA ILE A 217 -24.29 -11.40 15.95
C ILE A 217 -24.73 -10.08 16.59
N LYS A 218 -24.03 -9.65 17.64
CA LYS A 218 -24.36 -8.40 18.34
C LYS A 218 -23.14 -7.80 19.01
N LYS A 219 -23.04 -6.48 18.94
CA LYS A 219 -22.06 -5.64 19.62
C LYS A 219 -22.80 -4.54 20.36
N ASP A 220 -22.76 -4.56 21.68
CA ASP A 220 -23.19 -3.43 22.51
C ASP A 220 -21.96 -2.61 22.89
N TYR A 221 -22.01 -1.30 22.67
CA TYR A 221 -21.00 -0.36 23.12
C TYR A 221 -21.65 0.75 23.93
N HIS A 222 -21.12 0.98 25.12
CA HIS A 222 -21.53 2.06 26.00
C HIS A 222 -20.30 2.87 26.40
N PHE A 223 -20.39 4.19 26.27
CA PHE A 223 -19.34 5.13 26.63
C PHE A 223 -19.91 6.18 27.57
N THR A 224 -19.14 6.53 28.61
CA THR A 224 -19.52 7.54 29.60
C THR A 224 -18.30 8.37 29.99
N GLN A 225 -18.21 9.60 29.50
CA GLN A 225 -17.13 10.52 29.85
C GLN A 225 -17.61 11.97 29.91
N PHE A 226 -17.13 12.75 30.88
CA PHE A 226 -17.41 14.19 31.03
C PHE A 226 -18.90 14.56 30.86
N SER A 227 -19.81 13.78 31.46
CA SER A 227 -21.28 13.93 31.40
C SER A 227 -21.94 13.57 30.08
N ILE A 228 -21.20 13.09 29.08
CA ILE A 228 -21.73 12.56 27.83
C ILE A 228 -21.80 11.05 27.96
N SER A 229 -22.98 10.48 27.69
CA SER A 229 -23.16 9.04 27.53
C SER A 229 -23.67 8.75 26.14
N GLN A 230 -23.05 7.80 25.46
CA GLN A 230 -23.53 7.28 24.18
C GLN A 230 -23.69 5.78 24.29
N LYS A 231 -24.78 5.26 23.73
CA LYS A 231 -25.01 3.83 23.59
C LYS A 231 -25.22 3.50 22.12
N SER A 232 -24.43 2.54 21.64
CA SER A 232 -24.62 1.97 20.31
C SER A 232 -24.80 0.46 20.39
N ILE A 233 -25.72 -0.06 19.58
CA ILE A 233 -25.97 -1.49 19.44
C ILE A 233 -25.86 -1.83 17.95
N THR A 234 -24.86 -2.60 17.58
CA THR A 234 -24.73 -3.15 16.23
C THR A 234 -25.21 -4.59 16.21
N LYS A 235 -26.09 -4.94 15.28
CA LYS A 235 -26.57 -6.32 15.05
C LYS A 235 -26.13 -6.80 13.68
N TYR A 236 -25.83 -8.09 13.58
CA TYR A 236 -25.34 -8.72 12.36
C TYR A 236 -26.19 -9.96 12.04
N GLN A 237 -26.45 -10.17 10.77
CA GLN A 237 -27.17 -11.34 10.27
C GLN A 237 -26.38 -11.99 9.15
N TYR A 238 -26.45 -13.33 9.10
CA TYR A 238 -25.73 -14.15 8.14
C TYR A 238 -26.70 -15.08 7.43
N ASP A 239 -26.36 -15.48 6.20
CA ASP A 239 -27.09 -16.52 5.49
C ASP A 239 -26.64 -17.94 5.89
N ASP A 240 -27.29 -18.94 5.30
CA ASP A 240 -26.99 -20.35 5.56
C ASP A 240 -25.57 -20.75 5.13
N GLN A 241 -24.96 -20.04 4.18
CA GLN A 241 -23.57 -20.20 3.74
C GLN A 241 -22.57 -19.43 4.60
N ASN A 242 -23.00 -18.83 5.72
CA ASN A 242 -22.15 -18.12 6.67
C ASN A 242 -21.57 -16.80 6.14
N ARG A 243 -22.28 -16.12 5.22
CA ARG A 243 -21.91 -14.81 4.68
C ARG A 243 -22.72 -13.70 5.36
N LEU A 244 -22.10 -12.56 5.64
CA LEU A 244 -22.78 -11.40 6.25
C LEU A 244 -23.76 -10.79 5.24
N ILE A 245 -25.05 -10.74 5.60
CA ILE A 245 -26.13 -10.20 4.76
C ILE A 245 -26.68 -8.87 5.24
N LEU A 246 -26.58 -8.58 6.54
CA LEU A 246 -27.08 -7.34 7.12
C LEU A 246 -26.28 -6.96 8.35
N ALA A 247 -25.90 -5.68 8.45
CA ALA A 247 -25.43 -5.07 9.68
C ALA A 247 -26.20 -3.77 9.93
N THR A 248 -26.82 -3.64 11.10
CA THR A 248 -27.53 -2.43 11.53
C THR A 248 -26.94 -1.89 12.81
N GLU A 249 -26.85 -0.58 12.94
CA GLU A 249 -26.36 0.12 14.13
C GLU A 249 -27.45 1.06 14.66
N ASN A 250 -27.86 0.86 15.90
CA ASN A 250 -28.71 1.80 16.63
C ASN A 250 -27.81 2.66 17.51
N ILE A 251 -27.81 3.98 17.33
CA ILE A 251 -27.10 4.93 18.21
C ILE A 251 -28.15 5.78 18.91
N ASP A 252 -28.26 5.65 20.24
CA ASP A 252 -29.17 6.42 21.08
C ASP A 252 -30.64 6.48 20.57
N GLY A 253 -31.09 5.46 19.84
CA GLY A 253 -32.43 5.37 19.25
C GLY A 253 -32.47 5.43 17.72
N ASP A 254 -31.45 5.99 17.07
CA ASP A 254 -31.39 6.15 15.62
C ASP A 254 -30.83 4.88 14.95
N GLU A 255 -31.69 4.17 14.20
CA GLU A 255 -31.32 2.97 13.45
C GLU A 255 -30.73 3.31 12.08
N ASN A 256 -29.52 2.81 11.83
CA ASN A 256 -28.80 2.95 10.57
C ASN A 256 -28.46 1.57 9.99
N ILE A 257 -28.62 1.40 8.69
CA ILE A 257 -28.05 0.24 7.98
C ILE A 257 -26.60 0.57 7.66
N LEU A 258 -25.68 -0.28 8.11
CA LEU A 258 -24.26 -0.16 7.78
C LEU A 258 -23.90 -1.01 6.57
N ILE A 259 -24.44 -2.24 6.51
CA ILE A 259 -24.17 -3.21 5.44
C ILE A 259 -25.47 -3.89 5.08
N LYS A 260 -25.73 -4.07 3.78
CA LYS A 260 -26.79 -4.95 3.27
C LYS A 260 -26.29 -5.64 1.99
N ASN A 261 -26.16 -6.96 2.06
CA ASN A 261 -25.73 -7.79 0.94
C ASN A 261 -26.84 -8.77 0.56
N ILE A 262 -27.20 -8.80 -0.72
CA ILE A 262 -28.16 -9.75 -1.26
C ILE A 262 -27.44 -10.66 -2.25
N TYR A 263 -27.67 -11.96 -2.09
CA TYR A 263 -27.11 -13.00 -2.95
C TYR A 263 -28.22 -13.78 -3.62
N LYS A 264 -27.97 -14.21 -4.86
CA LYS A 264 -28.80 -15.16 -5.60
C LYS A 264 -27.88 -16.19 -6.26
N ASP A 265 -28.20 -17.47 -6.13
CA ASP A 265 -27.40 -18.57 -6.70
C ASP A 265 -25.91 -18.49 -6.31
N ASN A 266 -25.63 -18.12 -5.05
CA ASN A 266 -24.31 -17.86 -4.47
C ASN A 266 -23.54 -16.65 -5.05
N LEU A 267 -24.12 -15.85 -5.95
CA LEU A 267 -23.51 -14.64 -6.50
C LEU A 267 -24.09 -13.38 -5.84
N PRO A 268 -23.28 -12.35 -5.53
CA PRO A 268 -23.79 -11.08 -4.98
C PRO A 268 -24.55 -10.33 -6.07
N ILE A 269 -25.79 -9.92 -5.80
CA ILE A 269 -26.62 -9.12 -6.73
C ILE A 269 -26.82 -7.68 -6.26
N GLU A 270 -26.69 -7.43 -4.96
CA GLU A 270 -26.74 -6.09 -4.36
C GLU A 270 -25.77 -6.04 -3.19
N ILE A 271 -24.96 -4.99 -3.11
CA ILE A 271 -24.07 -4.69 -1.99
C ILE A 271 -24.28 -3.23 -1.62
N TYR A 272 -24.64 -2.97 -0.37
CA TYR A 272 -24.73 -1.64 0.22
C TYR A 272 -23.77 -1.56 1.41
N GLU A 273 -22.98 -0.49 1.46
CA GLU A 273 -22.07 -0.19 2.56
C GLU A 273 -22.12 1.31 2.88
N LYS A 274 -22.23 1.63 4.17
CA LYS A 274 -22.20 2.99 4.69
C LYS A 274 -21.14 3.11 5.78
N ASN A 275 -20.21 4.04 5.58
CA ASN A 275 -19.22 4.39 6.59
C ASN A 275 -19.70 5.55 7.47
N ARG A 276 -19.08 5.68 8.66
CA ARG A 276 -19.36 6.77 9.61
C ARG A 276 -19.00 8.17 9.08
N SER A 277 -18.25 8.27 7.98
CA SER A 277 -17.96 9.51 7.25
C SER A 277 -19.06 9.94 6.27
N GLU A 278 -20.23 9.28 6.29
CA GLU A 278 -21.36 9.46 5.35
C GLU A 278 -21.06 9.04 3.90
N ASP A 279 -19.90 8.43 3.65
CA ASP A 279 -19.64 7.80 2.36
C ASP A 279 -20.49 6.54 2.23
N GLU A 280 -21.47 6.60 1.33
CA GLU A 280 -22.34 5.47 0.96
C GLU A 280 -21.93 4.92 -0.41
N ILE A 281 -21.84 3.59 -0.48
CA ILE A 281 -21.55 2.83 -1.68
C ILE A 281 -22.69 1.83 -1.87
N HIS A 282 -23.32 1.86 -3.05
CA HIS A 282 -24.35 0.89 -3.42
C HIS A 282 -24.01 0.31 -4.79
N ILE A 283 -23.91 -1.02 -4.87
CA ILE A 283 -23.50 -1.73 -6.07
C ILE A 283 -24.55 -2.78 -6.42
N PHE A 284 -24.97 -2.81 -7.68
CA PHE A 284 -25.82 -3.86 -8.24
C PHE A 284 -25.05 -4.67 -9.28
N TYR A 285 -25.23 -5.98 -9.24
CA TYR A 285 -24.58 -6.90 -10.17
C TYR A 285 -25.65 -7.72 -10.89
N HIS A 286 -25.51 -7.83 -12.21
CA HIS A 286 -26.37 -8.66 -13.03
C HIS A 286 -25.54 -9.74 -13.71
N TYR A 287 -26.06 -10.97 -13.68
CA TYR A 287 -25.38 -12.14 -14.23
C TYR A 287 -26.24 -12.83 -15.28
N LYS A 288 -25.58 -13.47 -16.23
CA LYS A 288 -26.17 -14.45 -17.14
C LYS A 288 -25.29 -15.68 -17.13
N GLU A 289 -25.87 -16.87 -16.88
CA GLU A 289 -25.12 -18.13 -16.83
C GLU A 289 -23.90 -18.06 -15.87
N ASN A 290 -24.09 -17.44 -14.70
CA ASN A 290 -23.08 -17.19 -13.67
C ASN A 290 -21.90 -16.28 -14.08
N GLN A 291 -22.00 -15.58 -15.21
CA GLN A 291 -21.02 -14.57 -15.65
C GLN A 291 -21.55 -13.17 -15.41
N LEU A 292 -20.72 -12.28 -14.86
CA LEU A 292 -21.06 -10.88 -14.62
C LEU A 292 -21.20 -10.16 -15.96
N ILE A 293 -22.41 -9.69 -16.27
CA ILE A 293 -22.72 -8.97 -17.52
C ILE A 293 -22.91 -7.48 -17.30
N GLU A 294 -23.17 -7.03 -16.09
CA GLU A 294 -23.40 -5.63 -15.77
C GLU A 294 -23.14 -5.34 -14.29
N GLU A 295 -22.43 -4.26 -14.03
CA GLU A 295 -22.17 -3.69 -12.70
C GLU A 295 -22.63 -2.23 -12.71
N GLU A 296 -23.42 -1.85 -11.70
CA GLU A 296 -23.80 -0.46 -11.48
C GLU A 296 -23.39 -0.04 -10.08
N LYS A 297 -22.60 1.03 -9.98
CA LYS A 297 -22.07 1.53 -8.73
C LYS A 297 -22.49 2.98 -8.51
N TYR A 298 -23.10 3.23 -7.36
CA TYR A 298 -23.58 4.52 -6.89
C TYR A 298 -22.75 4.95 -5.69
N THR A 299 -22.28 6.19 -5.70
CA THR A 299 -21.42 6.77 -4.67
C THR A 299 -21.78 8.22 -4.40
N ARG A 300 -21.32 8.76 -3.27
CA ARG A 300 -21.58 10.14 -2.80
C ARG A 300 -23.09 10.36 -2.64
N PHE A 301 -23.67 9.78 -1.60
CA PHE A 301 -25.06 10.01 -1.25
C PHE A 301 -25.19 11.28 -0.42
N PHE A 302 -25.93 12.28 -0.91
CA PHE A 302 -26.20 13.51 -0.18
C PHE A 302 -27.62 14.01 -0.52
N ASN A 303 -28.34 14.61 0.45
CA ASN A 303 -29.72 15.08 0.27
C ASN A 303 -30.70 14.08 -0.41
N GLY A 304 -30.55 12.78 -0.15
CA GLY A 304 -31.43 11.76 -0.72
C GLY A 304 -31.08 11.30 -2.14
N HIS A 305 -29.95 11.74 -2.69
CA HIS A 305 -29.55 11.41 -4.06
C HIS A 305 -28.07 10.97 -4.14
N TYR A 306 -27.78 10.03 -5.03
CA TYR A 306 -26.41 9.69 -5.42
C TYR A 306 -25.91 10.64 -6.51
N TYR A 307 -24.71 11.19 -6.33
CA TYR A 307 -24.13 12.17 -7.27
C TYR A 307 -23.07 11.59 -8.21
N SER A 308 -22.72 10.31 -8.06
CA SER A 308 -21.74 9.66 -8.91
C SER A 308 -22.15 8.22 -9.18
N THR A 309 -22.61 7.98 -10.41
CA THR A 309 -23.00 6.66 -10.92
C THR A 309 -22.05 6.23 -12.02
N THR A 310 -21.42 5.07 -11.85
CA THR A 310 -20.64 4.39 -12.88
C THR A 310 -21.35 3.09 -13.23
N LYS A 311 -21.46 2.81 -14.53
CA LYS A 311 -22.10 1.60 -15.01
C LYS A 311 -21.22 0.93 -16.04
N GLU A 312 -21.06 -0.38 -15.92
CA GLU A 312 -20.23 -1.18 -16.79
C GLU A 312 -21.05 -2.35 -17.32
N LYS A 313 -20.95 -2.66 -18.62
CA LYS A 313 -21.52 -3.88 -19.20
C LYS A 313 -20.45 -4.73 -19.87
N ILE A 314 -20.54 -6.04 -19.73
CA ILE A 314 -19.58 -7.00 -20.25
C ILE A 314 -20.32 -8.00 -21.14
N GLN A 315 -19.73 -8.29 -22.30
CA GLN A 315 -20.14 -9.39 -23.16
C GLN A 315 -18.97 -10.34 -23.34
N TYR A 316 -19.23 -11.64 -23.22
CA TYR A 316 -18.22 -12.67 -23.39
C TYR A 316 -18.33 -13.34 -24.76
N ASP A 317 -17.25 -13.99 -25.18
CA ASP A 317 -17.27 -14.94 -26.30
C ASP A 317 -17.59 -16.37 -25.82
N GLU A 318 -17.63 -17.32 -26.76
CA GLU A 318 -17.93 -18.73 -26.50
C GLU A 318 -16.90 -19.42 -25.59
N LYS A 319 -15.69 -18.84 -25.45
CA LYS A 319 -14.64 -19.30 -24.54
C LYS A 319 -14.65 -18.58 -23.18
N CYS A 320 -15.72 -17.82 -22.88
CA CYS A 320 -15.86 -17.05 -21.64
C CYS A 320 -14.81 -15.93 -21.47
N ARG A 321 -14.23 -15.42 -22.56
CA ARG A 321 -13.30 -14.28 -22.55
C ARG A 321 -14.07 -12.99 -22.83
N ILE A 322 -13.61 -11.87 -22.28
CA ILE A 322 -14.26 -10.56 -22.51
C ILE A 322 -14.19 -10.21 -24.00
N LYS A 323 -15.33 -10.24 -24.68
CA LYS A 323 -15.48 -9.85 -26.09
C LYS A 323 -15.76 -8.36 -26.21
N LYS A 324 -16.65 -7.81 -25.39
CA LYS A 324 -16.93 -6.38 -25.30
C LYS A 324 -17.06 -5.89 -23.87
N PHE A 325 -16.65 -4.64 -23.68
CA PHE A 325 -16.79 -3.91 -22.43
C PHE A 325 -17.35 -2.51 -22.73
N TYR A 326 -18.42 -2.14 -22.04
CA TYR A 326 -19.11 -0.87 -22.21
C TYR A 326 -18.96 -0.06 -20.93
N ASP A 327 -18.41 1.14 -21.07
CA ASP A 327 -18.19 2.09 -19.99
C ASP A 327 -19.24 3.19 -20.14
N TYR A 328 -20.03 3.40 -19.09
CA TYR A 328 -21.10 4.38 -19.02
C TYR A 328 -20.76 5.47 -18.00
N GLU A 329 -21.03 6.72 -18.38
CA GLU A 329 -21.23 7.80 -17.42
C GLU A 329 -22.74 8.05 -17.34
N GLU A 330 -23.32 7.83 -16.17
CA GLU A 330 -24.78 7.78 -15.98
C GLU A 330 -25.42 6.75 -16.95
N GLU A 331 -26.37 7.19 -17.80
CA GLU A 331 -27.08 6.34 -18.78
C GLU A 331 -26.41 6.30 -20.16
N LYS A 332 -25.31 7.04 -20.36
CA LYS A 332 -24.68 7.20 -21.67
C LYS A 332 -23.44 6.35 -21.78
N ILE A 333 -23.40 5.47 -22.78
CA ILE A 333 -22.18 4.76 -23.17
C ILE A 333 -21.16 5.82 -23.59
N VAL A 334 -20.13 6.03 -22.77
CA VAL A 334 -19.02 6.93 -23.10
C VAL A 334 -17.96 6.23 -23.92
N ARG A 335 -17.74 4.94 -23.67
CA ARG A 335 -16.74 4.11 -24.37
C ARG A 335 -17.23 2.68 -24.55
N THR A 336 -16.88 2.06 -25.67
CA THR A 336 -17.07 0.62 -25.93
C THR A 336 -15.77 0.02 -26.42
N TYR A 337 -15.27 -0.96 -25.71
CA TYR A 337 -14.09 -1.75 -26.05
C TYR A 337 -14.54 -3.07 -26.67
N THR A 338 -13.93 -3.50 -27.76
CA THR A 338 -14.13 -4.82 -28.36
C THR A 338 -12.79 -5.50 -28.52
N HIS A 339 -12.61 -6.68 -27.91
CA HIS A 339 -11.36 -7.44 -27.90
C HIS A 339 -11.44 -8.61 -28.88
N TYR A 340 -10.32 -8.85 -29.57
CA TYR A 340 -10.12 -9.99 -30.45
C TYR A 340 -8.85 -10.72 -30.01
N TYR A 341 -8.91 -12.04 -30.05
CA TYR A 341 -7.89 -12.92 -29.49
C TYR A 341 -7.32 -13.84 -30.56
N ASP A 342 -6.08 -14.28 -30.37
CA ASP A 342 -5.52 -15.41 -31.10
C ASP A 342 -5.85 -16.75 -30.44
N ASP A 343 -5.32 -17.84 -31.01
CA ASP A 343 -5.50 -19.21 -30.52
C ASP A 343 -4.81 -19.49 -29.18
N LYS A 344 -3.92 -18.59 -28.72
CA LYS A 344 -3.25 -18.64 -27.41
C LYS A 344 -3.94 -17.73 -26.37
N ASP A 345 -5.16 -17.29 -26.65
CA ASP A 345 -5.96 -16.39 -25.80
C ASP A 345 -5.32 -15.02 -25.54
N ARG A 346 -4.41 -14.57 -26.42
CA ARG A 346 -3.78 -13.24 -26.31
C ARG A 346 -4.57 -12.20 -27.10
N ILE A 347 -4.73 -11.00 -26.55
CA ILE A 347 -5.41 -9.89 -27.24
C ILE A 347 -4.56 -9.44 -28.43
N ILE A 348 -5.05 -9.66 -29.65
CA ILE A 348 -4.41 -9.25 -30.90
C ILE A 348 -5.00 -7.96 -31.48
N LYS A 349 -6.21 -7.57 -31.05
CA LYS A 349 -6.83 -6.31 -31.45
C LYS A 349 -7.79 -5.83 -30.38
N THR A 350 -7.81 -4.52 -30.16
CA THR A 350 -8.85 -3.84 -29.37
C THR A 350 -9.42 -2.71 -30.19
N GLU A 351 -10.74 -2.65 -30.32
CA GLU A 351 -11.46 -1.51 -30.90
C GLU A 351 -12.12 -0.70 -29.79
N LEU A 352 -11.99 0.62 -29.84
CA LEU A 352 -12.52 1.58 -28.89
C LEU A 352 -13.44 2.57 -29.62
N LEU A 353 -14.75 2.50 -29.34
CA LEU A 353 -15.76 3.42 -29.84
C LEU A 353 -16.13 4.41 -28.72
N TYR A 354 -16.02 5.70 -29.00
CA TYR A 354 -16.46 6.76 -28.09
C TYR A 354 -17.91 7.19 -28.41
N SER A 355 -18.58 7.78 -27.42
CA SER A 355 -19.95 8.32 -27.56
C SER A 355 -20.12 9.31 -28.72
N ASN A 356 -19.09 10.09 -29.03
CA ASN A 356 -19.07 11.03 -30.16
C ASN A 356 -18.81 10.37 -31.53
N ASN A 357 -19.05 9.06 -31.64
CA ASN A 357 -18.80 8.22 -32.82
C ASN A 357 -17.34 8.13 -33.27
N LYS A 358 -16.40 8.70 -32.51
CA LYS A 358 -14.97 8.53 -32.78
C LYS A 358 -14.60 7.07 -32.55
N LYS A 359 -13.97 6.46 -33.54
CA LYS A 359 -13.43 5.10 -33.46
C LYS A 359 -11.92 5.15 -33.39
N GLU A 360 -11.38 4.44 -32.42
CA GLU A 360 -9.98 4.12 -32.33
C GLU A 360 -9.85 2.60 -32.25
N TYR A 361 -8.70 2.07 -32.59
CA TYR A 361 -8.40 0.67 -32.37
C TYR A 361 -6.90 0.49 -32.41
N TRP A 362 -6.41 -0.60 -31.86
CA TRP A 362 -5.02 -1.00 -32.00
C TRP A 362 -4.89 -2.49 -32.18
N THR A 363 -3.82 -2.91 -32.82
CA THR A 363 -3.46 -4.32 -32.99
C THR A 363 -2.15 -4.61 -32.29
N ASN A 364 -2.03 -5.79 -31.68
CA ASN A 364 -0.86 -6.25 -30.96
C ASN A 364 -0.24 -7.44 -31.69
N SER A 365 1.08 -7.48 -31.75
CA SER A 365 1.85 -8.62 -32.27
C SER A 365 2.81 -9.11 -31.21
N TYR A 366 3.01 -10.42 -31.16
CA TYR A 366 3.82 -11.10 -30.15
C TYR A 366 4.87 -11.97 -30.81
N ASP A 367 6.00 -12.17 -30.13
CA ASP A 367 6.99 -13.18 -30.53
C ASP A 367 6.59 -14.61 -30.08
N MET A 368 7.48 -15.58 -30.36
CA MET A 368 7.27 -16.98 -29.99
C MET A 368 7.34 -17.22 -28.47
N THR A 369 8.01 -16.34 -27.73
CA THR A 369 8.14 -16.34 -26.26
C THR A 369 7.03 -15.57 -25.55
N ASN A 370 6.00 -15.14 -26.28
CA ASN A 370 4.85 -14.36 -25.80
C ASN A 370 5.17 -12.92 -25.36
N ASN A 371 6.30 -12.34 -25.75
CA ASN A 371 6.54 -10.92 -25.53
C ASN A 371 5.80 -10.07 -26.56
N LEU A 372 5.21 -8.96 -26.12
CA LEU A 372 4.62 -7.95 -27.02
C LEU A 372 5.74 -7.26 -27.80
N ILE A 373 5.76 -7.40 -29.13
CA ILE A 373 6.80 -6.84 -30.00
C ILE A 373 6.33 -5.61 -30.78
N LYS A 374 5.01 -5.45 -30.99
CA LYS A 374 4.47 -4.31 -31.75
C LYS A 374 3.03 -4.01 -31.34
N THR A 375 2.70 -2.73 -31.23
CA THR A 375 1.32 -2.23 -31.15
C THR A 375 1.10 -1.17 -32.24
N ILE A 376 0.09 -1.33 -33.10
CA ILE A 376 -0.23 -0.34 -34.16
C ILE A 376 -1.54 0.36 -33.79
N TYR A 377 -1.56 1.69 -33.77
CA TYR A 377 -2.74 2.49 -33.43
C TYR A 377 -3.45 2.98 -34.70
N LYS A 378 -4.79 2.93 -34.70
CA LYS A 378 -5.71 3.48 -35.71
C LYS A 378 -5.32 3.09 -37.13
N ASN A 379 -5.53 1.83 -37.50
CA ASN A 379 -4.97 1.17 -38.69
C ASN A 379 -5.43 1.75 -40.05
N ASN A 380 -4.95 2.97 -40.34
CA ASN A 380 -5.03 3.72 -41.60
C ASN A 380 -3.66 4.26 -42.06
N LYS A 381 -2.57 3.70 -41.52
CA LYS A 381 -1.16 3.69 -41.96
C LYS A 381 -0.38 3.12 -40.77
N GLU A 382 0.70 2.35 -40.97
CA GLU A 382 1.61 1.91 -39.87
C GLU A 382 2.37 3.07 -39.16
N ALA A 383 1.80 4.27 -39.25
CA ALA A 383 2.36 5.55 -38.90
C ALA A 383 2.41 5.77 -37.39
N ASP A 384 1.37 5.37 -36.68
CA ASP A 384 1.34 5.43 -35.22
C ASP A 384 1.53 4.01 -34.68
N LYS A 385 2.71 3.73 -34.13
CA LYS A 385 3.02 2.40 -33.60
C LYS A 385 4.04 2.44 -32.49
N ASP A 386 3.95 1.48 -31.58
CA ASP A 386 4.98 1.18 -30.60
C ASP A 386 5.70 -0.11 -31.03
N ILE A 387 7.03 -0.10 -31.02
CA ILE A 387 7.87 -1.26 -31.31
C ILE A 387 8.71 -1.58 -30.09
N TYR A 388 8.74 -2.85 -29.71
CA TYR A 388 9.45 -3.37 -28.55
C TYR A 388 10.51 -4.37 -29.01
N ARG A 389 11.70 -4.32 -28.43
CA ARG A 389 12.78 -5.27 -28.71
C ARG A 389 13.32 -5.82 -27.41
N TYR A 390 13.62 -7.11 -27.40
CA TYR A 390 14.10 -7.83 -26.22
C TYR A 390 15.44 -8.50 -26.53
N ASP A 391 16.22 -8.76 -25.49
CA ASP A 391 17.37 -9.66 -25.58
C ASP A 391 16.95 -11.13 -25.41
N LYS A 392 17.93 -12.04 -25.46
CA LYS A 392 17.71 -13.49 -25.29
C LYS A 392 17.24 -13.89 -23.88
N ASN A 393 17.38 -13.00 -22.89
CA ASN A 393 16.95 -13.22 -21.50
C ASN A 393 15.55 -12.60 -21.25
N ASN A 394 14.84 -12.17 -22.31
CA ASN A 394 13.58 -11.44 -22.25
C ASN A 394 13.64 -10.05 -21.57
N ASN A 395 14.83 -9.44 -21.46
CA ASN A 395 14.92 -8.05 -21.01
C ASN A 395 14.56 -7.09 -22.15
N LEU A 396 13.76 -6.07 -21.86
CA LEU A 396 13.36 -5.05 -22.85
C LEU A 396 14.56 -4.15 -23.19
N LEU A 397 15.11 -4.24 -24.41
CA LEU A 397 16.22 -3.41 -24.88
C LEU A 397 15.77 -2.03 -25.36
N SER A 398 14.59 -1.95 -25.99
CA SER A 398 14.09 -0.68 -26.52
C SER A 398 12.58 -0.64 -26.67
N LYS A 399 12.00 0.54 -26.44
CA LYS A 399 10.64 0.90 -26.85
C LYS A 399 10.69 2.12 -27.77
N ILE A 400 10.18 2.00 -28.99
CA ILE A 400 10.14 3.10 -29.96
C ILE A 400 8.69 3.47 -30.26
N ILE A 401 8.34 4.75 -30.13
CA ILE A 401 7.01 5.30 -30.34
C ILE A 401 7.02 6.14 -31.61
N TYR A 402 6.27 5.71 -32.60
CA TYR A 402 6.07 6.41 -33.87
C TYR A 402 4.75 7.16 -33.84
N LYS A 403 4.74 8.37 -34.41
CA LYS A 403 3.54 9.13 -34.79
C LYS A 403 3.69 9.63 -36.22
N GLY A 404 2.75 9.36 -37.10
CA GLY A 404 2.86 9.82 -38.49
C GLY A 404 4.04 9.21 -39.26
N ASN A 405 4.46 7.97 -38.96
CA ASN A 405 5.69 7.30 -39.43
C ASN A 405 7.00 7.96 -38.94
N LYS A 406 6.90 8.99 -38.10
CA LYS A 406 8.05 9.65 -37.50
C LYS A 406 8.29 9.08 -36.12
N GLU A 407 9.53 8.69 -35.84
CA GLU A 407 9.96 8.38 -34.48
C GLU A 407 9.82 9.64 -33.62
N VAL A 408 8.92 9.61 -32.64
CA VAL A 408 8.69 10.74 -31.72
C VAL A 408 9.43 10.52 -30.43
N TYR A 409 9.36 9.31 -29.88
CA TYR A 409 10.09 8.93 -28.69
C TYR A 409 10.79 7.59 -28.88
N LYS A 410 11.94 7.46 -28.23
CA LYS A 410 12.67 6.20 -28.15
C LYS A 410 13.23 6.04 -26.75
N VAL A 411 12.92 4.93 -26.11
CA VAL A 411 13.47 4.56 -24.81
C VAL A 411 14.44 3.41 -25.03
N LEU A 412 15.67 3.57 -24.56
CA LEU A 412 16.71 2.55 -24.60
C LEU A 412 17.01 2.08 -23.18
N TYR A 413 17.23 0.79 -23.02
CA TYR A 413 17.60 0.15 -21.77
C TYR A 413 18.91 -0.62 -21.95
N THR A 414 19.77 -0.58 -20.94
CA THR A 414 21.00 -1.37 -20.91
C THR A 414 21.07 -2.17 -19.62
N TYR A 415 21.72 -3.34 -19.67
CA TYR A 415 21.76 -4.28 -18.56
C TYR A 415 23.18 -4.79 -18.33
N ASP A 416 23.51 -5.15 -17.10
CA ASP A 416 24.74 -5.86 -16.77
C ASP A 416 24.61 -7.37 -17.08
N LYS A 417 25.70 -8.11 -16.86
CA LYS A 417 25.73 -9.57 -17.06
C LYS A 417 24.79 -10.36 -16.14
N ASN A 418 24.28 -9.75 -15.08
CA ASN A 418 23.36 -10.35 -14.10
C ASN A 418 21.89 -9.92 -14.38
N ASN A 419 21.61 -9.30 -15.53
CA ASN A 419 20.31 -8.73 -15.90
C ASN A 419 19.83 -7.56 -15.01
N ASN A 420 20.74 -6.88 -14.31
CA ASN A 420 20.43 -5.63 -13.63
C ASN A 420 20.37 -4.48 -14.63
N LEU A 421 19.33 -3.65 -14.55
CA LEU A 421 19.20 -2.45 -15.38
C LEU A 421 20.30 -1.45 -15.02
N LEU A 422 21.17 -1.10 -15.97
CA LEU A 422 22.25 -0.12 -15.80
C LEU A 422 21.83 1.29 -16.20
N SER A 423 21.04 1.42 -17.28
CA SER A 423 20.54 2.73 -17.69
C SER A 423 19.23 2.64 -18.45
N LYS A 424 18.46 3.71 -18.37
CA LYS A 424 17.26 4.00 -19.16
C LYS A 424 17.41 5.38 -19.76
N THR A 425 17.35 5.52 -21.08
CA THR A 425 17.42 6.82 -21.75
C THR A 425 16.22 7.05 -22.63
N THR A 426 15.49 8.15 -22.40
CA THR A 426 14.38 8.61 -23.24
C THR A 426 14.86 9.68 -24.20
N TYR A 427 14.66 9.46 -25.49
CA TYR A 427 14.94 10.40 -26.57
C TYR A 427 13.64 10.96 -27.13
N LYS A 428 13.66 12.25 -27.51
CA LYS A 428 12.66 12.89 -28.37
C LYS A 428 13.34 13.32 -29.67
N GLY A 429 13.09 12.58 -30.76
CA GLY A 429 13.96 12.63 -31.93
C GLY A 429 15.40 12.23 -31.56
N ASN A 430 16.40 13.02 -31.98
CA ASN A 430 17.82 12.74 -31.68
C ASN A 430 18.28 13.31 -30.32
N LYS A 431 17.43 14.05 -29.60
CA LYS A 431 17.77 14.67 -28.32
C LYS A 431 17.37 13.76 -27.16
N ALA A 432 18.31 13.38 -26.32
CA ALA A 432 18.01 12.76 -25.03
C ALA A 432 17.33 13.79 -24.11
N ILE A 433 16.14 13.46 -23.61
CA ILE A 433 15.34 14.33 -22.73
C ILE A 433 15.32 13.86 -21.28
N GLU A 434 15.55 12.57 -21.05
CA GLU A 434 15.61 11.96 -19.72
C GLU A 434 16.65 10.84 -19.74
N LYS A 435 17.49 10.77 -18.72
CA LYS A 435 18.43 9.66 -18.50
C LYS A 435 18.33 9.21 -17.05
N THR A 436 18.28 7.91 -16.84
CA THR A 436 18.42 7.32 -15.51
C THR A 436 19.56 6.33 -15.53
N PHE A 437 20.49 6.45 -14.59
CA PHE A 437 21.61 5.53 -14.40
C PHE A 437 21.48 4.83 -13.06
N TYR A 438 21.85 3.55 -13.02
CA TYR A 438 21.83 2.73 -11.83
C TYR A 438 23.22 2.14 -11.60
N THR A 439 23.72 2.28 -10.37
CA THR A 439 24.98 1.67 -9.94
C THR A 439 24.69 0.65 -8.86
N TYR A 440 25.39 -0.48 -8.91
CA TYR A 440 25.22 -1.60 -7.98
C TYR A 440 26.53 -1.91 -7.26
N ASP A 441 26.44 -2.40 -6.03
CA ASP A 441 27.59 -2.97 -5.34
C ASP A 441 27.80 -4.46 -5.66
N LYS A 442 28.82 -5.07 -5.04
CA LYS A 442 29.15 -6.49 -5.22
C LYS A 442 28.03 -7.46 -4.78
N TYR A 443 27.10 -7.02 -3.95
CA TYR A 443 25.96 -7.81 -3.47
C TYR A 443 24.68 -7.57 -4.30
N GLN A 444 24.76 -6.78 -5.37
CA GLN A 444 23.65 -6.40 -6.25
C GLN A 444 22.65 -5.42 -5.61
N ASN A 445 23.05 -4.73 -4.53
CA ASN A 445 22.28 -3.61 -4.01
C ASN A 445 22.49 -2.38 -4.87
N ILE A 446 21.42 -1.63 -5.16
CA ILE A 446 21.51 -0.34 -5.85
C ILE A 446 22.16 0.66 -4.88
N ILE A 447 23.33 1.18 -5.24
CA ILE A 447 24.07 2.19 -4.47
C ILE A 447 23.88 3.60 -5.01
N LYS A 448 23.47 3.75 -6.27
CA LYS A 448 23.22 5.08 -6.84
C LYS A 448 22.15 5.01 -7.93
N ILE A 449 21.22 5.97 -7.90
CA ILE A 449 20.28 6.28 -8.98
C ILE A 449 20.52 7.74 -9.36
N GLU A 450 20.84 8.00 -10.61
CA GLU A 450 21.02 9.36 -11.12
C GLU A 450 19.99 9.61 -12.21
N LYS A 451 19.06 10.55 -11.97
CA LYS A 451 18.02 10.95 -12.91
C LYS A 451 18.35 12.33 -13.46
N GLN A 452 18.51 12.43 -14.77
CA GLN A 452 18.78 13.68 -15.47
C GLN A 452 17.54 14.06 -16.29
N TYR A 453 16.96 15.24 -16.04
CA TYR A 453 15.81 15.77 -16.79
C TYR A 453 15.97 17.27 -17.05
N ASN A 454 15.94 17.68 -18.32
CA ASN A 454 15.95 19.10 -18.74
C ASN A 454 16.99 20.01 -18.05
N GLY A 455 18.16 19.49 -17.66
CA GLY A 455 19.23 20.26 -17.01
C GLY A 455 19.30 20.12 -15.48
N THR A 456 18.28 19.53 -14.85
CA THR A 456 18.32 19.12 -13.44
C THR A 456 18.85 17.69 -13.33
N THR A 457 19.61 17.43 -12.27
CA THR A 457 20.08 16.07 -11.92
C THR A 457 19.68 15.76 -10.48
N ASP A 458 18.81 14.77 -10.33
CA ASP A 458 18.42 14.20 -9.05
C ASP A 458 19.28 12.97 -8.77
N ILE A 459 19.89 12.92 -7.58
CA ILE A 459 20.79 11.86 -7.17
C ILE A 459 20.25 11.20 -5.91
N TYR A 460 20.04 9.89 -6.00
CA TYR A 460 19.76 9.02 -4.86
C TYR A 460 20.99 8.16 -4.63
N GLU A 461 21.63 8.29 -3.48
CA GLU A 461 22.84 7.57 -3.15
C GLU A 461 22.65 6.73 -1.88
N ARG A 462 23.30 5.57 -1.87
CA ARG A 462 23.40 4.68 -0.72
C ARG A 462 24.82 4.25 -0.46
N THR A 463 25.22 4.40 0.78
CA THR A 463 26.47 3.83 1.28
C THR A 463 26.17 2.71 2.26
N PHE A 464 26.83 1.57 2.05
CA PHE A 464 26.61 0.35 2.82
C PHE A 464 27.88 -0.04 3.56
N THR A 465 27.73 -0.53 4.79
CA THR A 465 28.73 -1.38 5.43
C THR A 465 28.15 -2.76 5.68
N TYR A 466 29.00 -3.77 5.69
CA TYR A 466 28.60 -5.17 5.83
C TYR A 466 29.31 -5.80 7.01
N TYR A 467 28.69 -6.81 7.60
CA TYR A 467 29.40 -7.76 8.46
C TYR A 467 30.33 -8.63 7.61
N GLU A 468 31.48 -8.96 8.17
CA GLU A 468 32.42 -9.93 7.60
C GLU A 468 31.84 -11.35 7.58
#